data_AF-A0A101S212-F1
#
_entry.id   AF-A0A101S212-F1
#
_cell.length_a   1.000
_cell.length_b   1.000
_cell.length_c   1.000
_cell.angle_alpha   90.00
_cell.angle_beta   90.00
_cell.angle_gamma   90.00
#
_symmetry.space_group_name_H-M   'P 1'
#
loop_
_entity.id
_entity.type
_entity.pdbx_description
1 polymer ?
#
loop_
_entity_poly.entity_id
_entity_poly.type
_entity_poly.pdbx_seq_one_letter_code
_entity_poly.pdbx_strand_id
1 'polypeptide(L)'
;MTEPDLTVDQQIHEAGPVLLKVTGELDHHTAPRLTQALEDVHLSPGTALVVDLCDLTYCDSTGITVLVTAYQRAEAAGSSFSLAGLGRDLTRMFQTVGLDQVFALHPTTDAAVAAVRH
;
A
#
# COMPACT_ATOMS: atom_id res chain seq x y z
N MET A 1 -24.04 -6.55 -13.49
CA MET A 1 -23.38 -7.14 -12.32
C MET A 1 -21.90 -6.88 -12.52
N THR A 2 -21.40 -5.75 -12.00
CA THR A 2 -19.99 -5.40 -12.15
C THR A 2 -19.24 -6.13 -11.05
N GLU A 3 -18.29 -6.97 -11.44
CA GLU A 3 -17.35 -7.68 -10.57
C GLU A 3 -16.56 -6.67 -9.71
N PRO A 4 -16.01 -7.08 -8.55
CA PRO A 4 -15.37 -6.14 -7.64
C PRO A 4 -14.16 -5.49 -8.30
N ASP A 5 -14.28 -4.19 -8.54
CA ASP A 5 -13.29 -3.31 -9.18
C ASP A 5 -11.91 -3.30 -8.46
N LEU A 6 -11.89 -3.66 -7.17
CA LEU A 6 -10.70 -3.80 -6.32
C LEU A 6 -10.77 -5.07 -5.47
N THR A 7 -9.68 -5.83 -5.46
CA THR A 7 -9.43 -6.94 -4.53
C THR A 7 -8.28 -6.59 -3.60
N VAL A 8 -8.44 -6.90 -2.32
CA VAL A 8 -7.40 -6.74 -1.29
C VAL A 8 -7.23 -8.07 -0.60
N ASP A 9 -6.01 -8.63 -0.68
CA ASP A 9 -5.62 -9.87 -0.02
C ASP A 9 -4.61 -9.56 1.08
N GLN A 10 -4.88 -10.02 2.29
CA GLN A 10 -3.99 -9.86 3.43
C GLN A 10 -3.30 -11.18 3.75
N GLN A 11 -1.99 -11.15 3.78
CA GLN A 11 -1.17 -12.30 4.15
C GLN A 11 -0.01 -11.87 5.05
N ILE A 12 0.52 -12.80 5.84
CA ILE A 12 1.73 -12.58 6.62
C ILE A 12 2.90 -13.15 5.81
N HIS A 13 3.88 -12.31 5.47
CA HIS A 13 5.05 -12.76 4.76
C HIS A 13 5.92 -13.64 5.69
N GLU A 14 6.60 -14.65 5.14
CA GLU A 14 7.47 -15.55 5.90
C GLU A 14 8.59 -14.82 6.67
N ALA A 15 8.94 -13.63 6.20
CA ALA A 15 9.94 -12.76 6.81
C ALA A 15 9.41 -11.91 7.98
N GLY A 16 8.12 -11.97 8.30
CA GLY A 16 7.49 -11.22 9.40
C GLY A 16 6.47 -10.14 9.01
N PRO A 17 6.66 -9.29 7.98
CA PRO A 17 5.74 -8.18 7.73
C PRO A 17 4.37 -8.66 7.25
N VAL A 18 3.33 -7.87 7.54
CA VAL A 18 2.01 -8.02 6.93
C VAL A 18 2.10 -7.49 5.51
N LEU A 19 1.64 -8.29 4.56
CA LEU A 19 1.56 -7.94 3.14
C LEU A 19 0.09 -7.76 2.76
N LEU A 20 -0.25 -6.57 2.27
CA LEU A 20 -1.54 -6.26 1.66
C LEU A 20 -1.36 -6.19 0.15
N LYS A 21 -1.84 -7.20 -0.56
CA LYS A 21 -1.84 -7.21 -2.02
C LYS A 21 -3.11 -6.56 -2.54
N VAL A 22 -2.94 -5.51 -3.34
CA VAL A 22 -4.03 -4.73 -3.93
C VAL A 22 -4.05 -4.96 -5.43
N THR A 23 -5.21 -5.33 -5.97
CA THR A 23 -5.38 -5.68 -7.39
C THR A 23 -6.62 -5.02 -7.95
N GLY A 24 -6.49 -4.41 -9.13
CA GLY A 24 -7.58 -3.69 -9.81
C GLY A 24 -7.42 -2.16 -9.73
N GLU A 25 -8.51 -1.44 -9.54
CA GLU A 25 -8.55 0.02 -9.61
C GLU A 25 -8.82 0.63 -8.23
N LEU A 26 -8.01 1.62 -7.84
CA LEU A 26 -8.17 2.34 -6.59
C LEU A 26 -8.71 3.76 -6.84
N ASP A 27 -10.01 3.90 -6.68
CA ASP A 27 -10.78 5.11 -6.90
C ASP A 27 -11.65 5.43 -5.68
N HIS A 28 -12.45 6.49 -5.74
CA HIS A 28 -13.39 6.83 -4.67
C HIS A 28 -14.43 5.74 -4.32
N HIS A 29 -14.81 4.83 -5.23
CA HIS A 29 -15.76 3.75 -4.93
C HIS A 29 -15.09 2.60 -4.18
N THR A 30 -13.84 2.32 -4.50
CA THR A 30 -13.07 1.18 -3.99
C THR A 30 -12.16 1.53 -2.81
N ALA A 31 -11.83 2.81 -2.64
CA ALA A 31 -11.08 3.35 -1.52
C ALA A 31 -11.57 2.87 -0.14
N PRO A 32 -12.89 2.82 0.16
CA PRO A 32 -13.37 2.30 1.43
C PRO A 32 -12.92 0.86 1.73
N ARG A 33 -12.75 0.03 0.69
CA ARG A 33 -12.34 -1.37 0.82
C ARG A 33 -10.88 -1.48 1.26
N LEU A 34 -9.99 -0.69 0.66
CA LEU A 34 -8.60 -0.63 1.08
C LEU A 34 -8.48 -0.02 2.49
N THR A 35 -9.24 1.03 2.78
CA THR A 35 -9.27 1.64 4.12
C THR A 35 -9.64 0.64 5.21
N GLN A 36 -10.69 -0.16 5.00
CA GLN A 36 -11.10 -1.19 5.97
C GLN A 36 -10.02 -2.26 6.16
N ALA A 37 -9.44 -2.76 5.06
CA ALA A 37 -8.34 -3.72 5.15
C ALA A 37 -7.13 -3.16 5.92
N LEU A 38 -6.79 -1.88 5.72
CA LEU A 38 -5.74 -1.20 6.47
C LEU A 38 -6.10 -0.95 7.95
N GLU A 39 -7.38 -0.78 8.26
CA GLU A 39 -7.89 -0.68 9.63
C GLU A 39 -7.83 -2.01 10.38
N ASP A 40 -8.01 -3.13 9.67
CA ASP A 40 -7.92 -4.48 10.22
C ASP A 40 -6.46 -4.92 10.46
N VAL A 41 -5.47 -4.26 9.85
CA VAL A 41 -4.06 -4.50 10.14
C VAL A 41 -3.72 -3.99 11.54
N HIS A 42 -3.25 -4.89 12.38
CA HIS A 42 -2.71 -4.53 13.69
C HIS A 42 -1.34 -3.85 13.54
N LEU A 43 -1.31 -2.53 13.73
CA LEU A 43 -0.11 -1.72 13.73
C LEU A 43 0.39 -1.51 15.17
N SER A 44 1.62 -1.90 15.44
CA SER A 44 2.30 -1.69 16.72
C SER A 44 3.82 -1.55 16.56
N PRO A 45 4.55 -1.04 17.57
CA PRO A 45 6.00 -0.89 17.47
C PRO A 45 6.70 -2.21 17.13
N GLY A 46 7.56 -2.20 16.11
CA GLY A 46 8.27 -3.38 15.63
C GLY A 46 7.48 -4.29 14.68
N THR A 47 6.25 -3.91 14.31
CA THR A 47 5.55 -4.49 13.17
C THR A 47 5.92 -3.77 11.88
N ALA A 48 5.67 -4.42 10.75
CA ALA A 48 5.90 -3.86 9.44
C ALA A 48 4.74 -4.20 8.50
N LEU A 49 4.32 -3.21 7.71
CA LEU A 49 3.28 -3.31 6.70
C LEU A 49 3.86 -2.99 5.32
N VAL A 50 3.69 -3.93 4.40
CA VAL A 50 4.01 -3.75 2.98
C VAL A 50 2.70 -3.76 2.19
N VAL A 51 2.48 -2.74 1.37
CA VAL A 51 1.36 -2.70 0.43
C VAL A 51 1.87 -2.97 -0.97
N ASP A 52 1.45 -4.09 -1.56
CA ASP A 52 1.81 -4.49 -2.91
C ASP A 52 0.78 -3.98 -3.92
N LEU A 53 1.26 -3.10 -4.79
CA LEU A 53 0.52 -2.42 -5.83
C LEU A 53 0.91 -2.91 -7.24
N CYS A 54 1.61 -4.05 -7.37
CA CYS A 54 2.03 -4.64 -8.65
C CYS A 54 0.87 -4.82 -9.64
N ASP A 55 -0.28 -5.25 -9.12
CA ASP A 55 -1.48 -5.55 -9.91
C ASP A 55 -2.51 -4.40 -9.83
N LEU A 56 -2.10 -3.21 -9.37
CA LEU A 56 -2.93 -2.02 -9.39
C LEU A 56 -2.84 -1.34 -10.77
N THR A 57 -3.97 -1.21 -11.44
CA THR A 57 -4.04 -0.66 -12.81
C THR A 57 -4.37 0.83 -12.83
N TYR A 58 -5.01 1.33 -11.78
CA TYR A 58 -5.42 2.73 -11.69
C TYR A 58 -5.43 3.24 -10.24
N CYS A 59 -5.12 4.52 -10.04
CA CYS A 59 -5.19 5.19 -8.76
C CYS A 59 -5.58 6.67 -8.96
N ASP A 60 -6.59 7.17 -8.25
CA ASP A 60 -6.94 8.59 -8.22
C ASP A 60 -6.43 9.29 -6.94
N SER A 61 -6.82 10.57 -6.75
CA SER A 61 -6.49 11.34 -5.56
C SER A 61 -7.04 10.73 -4.26
N THR A 62 -8.17 10.03 -4.33
CA THR A 62 -8.78 9.36 -3.19
C THR A 62 -7.93 8.16 -2.78
N GLY A 63 -7.52 7.34 -3.75
CA GLY A 63 -6.60 6.22 -3.51
C GLY A 63 -5.28 6.66 -2.88
N ILE A 64 -4.69 7.73 -3.41
CA ILE A 64 -3.50 8.37 -2.82
C ILE A 64 -3.75 8.78 -1.37
N THR A 65 -4.89 9.40 -1.07
CA THR A 65 -5.23 9.86 0.29
C THR A 65 -5.32 8.69 1.26
N VAL A 66 -5.88 7.55 0.82
CA VAL A 66 -5.92 6.31 1.62
C VAL A 66 -4.52 5.83 1.95
N LEU A 67 -3.62 5.77 0.96
CA LEU A 67 -2.21 5.36 1.18
C LEU A 67 -1.45 6.32 2.10
N VAL A 68 -1.65 7.63 1.95
CA VAL A 68 -1.03 8.64 2.84
C VAL A 68 -1.53 8.47 4.27
N THR A 69 -2.82 8.24 4.45
CA THR A 69 -3.42 8.02 5.78
C THR A 69 -2.89 6.73 6.41
N ALA A 70 -2.73 5.67 5.63
CA ALA A 70 -2.11 4.41 6.07
C ALA A 70 -0.68 4.63 6.58
N TYR A 71 0.14 5.33 5.80
CA TYR A 71 1.51 5.68 6.17
C TYR A 71 1.57 6.47 7.48
N GLN A 72 0.73 7.52 7.62
CA GLN A 72 0.67 8.32 8.85
C GLN A 72 0.26 7.48 10.07
N ARG A 73 -0.67 6.53 9.90
CA ARG A 73 -1.07 5.62 10.99
C ARG A 73 0.05 4.66 11.39
N ALA A 74 0.80 4.13 10.43
CA ALA A 74 1.94 3.26 10.69
C ALA A 74 3.05 4.03 11.42
N GLU A 75 3.40 5.23 10.95
CA GLU A 75 4.36 6.13 11.61
C GLU A 75 3.92 6.46 13.05
N ALA A 76 2.66 6.83 13.25
CA ALA A 76 2.12 7.12 14.59
C ALA A 76 2.13 5.91 15.53
N ALA A 77 2.04 4.69 14.98
CA ALA A 77 2.13 3.44 15.73
C ALA A 77 3.56 2.94 15.92
N GLY A 78 4.58 3.59 15.34
CA GLY A 78 5.96 3.11 15.32
C GLY A 78 6.15 1.83 14.49
N SER A 79 5.28 1.61 13.51
CA SER A 79 5.31 0.49 12.58
C SER A 79 5.97 0.93 11.27
N SER A 80 6.79 0.06 10.67
CA SER A 80 7.38 0.34 9.37
C SER A 80 6.36 0.20 8.25
N PHE A 81 6.37 1.12 7.29
CA PHE A 81 5.47 1.09 6.14
C PHE A 81 6.24 1.20 4.82
N SER A 82 5.89 0.40 3.82
CA SER A 82 6.49 0.49 2.49
C SER A 82 5.51 0.11 1.39
N LEU A 83 5.67 0.73 0.23
CA LEU A 83 4.89 0.42 -0.97
C LEU A 83 5.75 -0.36 -1.96
N ALA A 84 5.18 -1.40 -2.55
CA ALA A 84 5.82 -2.23 -3.55
C ALA A 84 5.12 -2.11 -4.91
N GLY A 85 5.91 -2.17 -5.97
CA GLY A 85 5.41 -2.62 -7.28
C GLY A 85 4.56 -1.62 -8.04
N LEU A 86 4.70 -0.31 -7.84
CA LEU A 86 3.97 0.64 -8.68
C LEU A 86 4.33 0.44 -10.16
N GLY A 87 3.31 0.20 -11.00
CA GLY A 87 3.47 0.20 -12.44
C GLY A 87 4.10 1.51 -12.95
N ARG A 88 4.67 1.51 -14.16
CA ARG A 88 5.37 2.69 -14.71
C ARG A 88 4.50 3.94 -14.73
N ASP A 89 3.24 3.80 -15.11
CA ASP A 89 2.29 4.91 -15.21
C ASP A 89 1.95 5.49 -13.84
N LEU A 90 1.66 4.63 -12.86
CA LEU A 90 1.40 5.05 -11.48
C LEU A 90 2.64 5.65 -10.81
N THR A 91 3.83 5.09 -11.07
CA THR A 91 5.10 5.66 -10.59
C THR A 91 5.30 7.08 -11.10
N ARG A 92 5.06 7.32 -12.40
CA ARG A 92 5.14 8.66 -12.98
C ARG A 92 4.10 9.60 -12.38
N MET A 93 2.88 9.12 -12.14
CA MET A 93 1.85 9.90 -11.47
C MET A 93 2.32 10.32 -10.07
N PHE A 94 2.80 9.36 -9.26
CA PHE A 94 3.30 9.61 -7.91
C PHE A 94 4.47 10.60 -7.89
N GLN A 95 5.41 10.49 -8.82
CA GLN A 95 6.51 11.44 -8.99
C GLN A 95 6.01 12.84 -9.38
N THR A 96 4.99 12.90 -10.24
CA THR A 96 4.40 14.19 -10.68
C THR A 96 3.75 14.93 -9.52
N VAL A 97 3.13 14.21 -8.60
CA VAL A 97 2.53 14.79 -7.38
C VAL A 97 3.50 14.86 -6.19
N GLY A 98 4.75 14.39 -6.34
CA GLY A 98 5.80 14.43 -5.32
C GLY A 98 5.65 13.42 -4.18
N LEU A 99 4.85 12.38 -4.36
CA LEU A 99 4.62 11.35 -3.34
C LEU A 99 5.79 10.37 -3.19
N ASP A 100 6.68 10.30 -4.18
CA ASP A 100 7.92 9.55 -4.11
C ASP A 100 8.89 10.07 -3.02
N GLN A 101 8.69 11.30 -2.54
CA GLN A 101 9.42 11.86 -1.40
C GLN A 101 8.77 11.53 -0.06
N VAL A 102 7.53 11.07 -0.06
CA VAL A 102 6.76 10.73 1.14
C VAL A 102 6.80 9.24 1.42
N PHE A 103 6.70 8.41 0.36
CA PHE A 103 6.69 6.95 0.48
C PHE A 103 8.04 6.35 0.11
N ALA A 104 8.45 5.33 0.89
CA ALA A 104 9.45 4.38 0.42
C ALA A 104 8.83 3.49 -0.69
N LEU A 105 9.06 3.89 -1.95
CA LEU A 105 8.60 3.17 -3.13
C LEU A 105 9.65 2.14 -3.55
N HIS A 106 9.28 0.88 -3.56
CA HIS A 106 10.14 -0.22 -3.98
C HIS A 106 9.62 -0.85 -5.28
N PRO A 107 10.51 -1.27 -6.18
CA PRO A 107 10.11 -1.84 -7.47
C PRO A 107 9.45 -3.22 -7.35
N THR A 108 9.70 -3.94 -6.25
CA THR A 108 9.19 -5.30 -6.01
C THR A 108 8.80 -5.47 -4.56
N THR A 109 7.90 -6.43 -4.32
CA THR A 109 7.45 -6.83 -2.98
C THR A 109 8.62 -7.31 -2.12
N ASP A 110 9.54 -8.09 -2.69
CA ASP A 110 10.76 -8.54 -2.00
C ASP A 110 11.64 -7.37 -1.52
N ALA A 111 11.84 -6.35 -2.37
CA ALA A 111 12.61 -5.18 -2.00
C ALA A 111 11.95 -4.35 -0.90
N ALA A 112 10.61 -4.23 -0.91
CA ALA A 112 9.86 -3.55 0.16
C ALA A 112 9.94 -4.33 1.47
N VAL A 113 9.77 -5.66 1.42
CA VAL A 113 9.91 -6.53 2.58
C VAL A 113 11.31 -6.42 3.18
N ALA A 114 12.36 -6.40 2.35
CA ALA A 114 13.73 -6.24 2.82
C ALA A 114 13.96 -4.89 3.52
N ALA A 115 13.33 -3.81 3.05
CA ALA A 115 13.49 -2.46 3.59
C ALA A 115 12.86 -2.26 4.98
N VAL A 116 11.79 -3.00 5.29
CA VAL A 116 11.08 -2.88 6.58
C VAL A 116 11.62 -3.80 7.67
N ARG A 117 12.69 -4.56 7.42
CA ARG A 117 13.29 -5.54 8.37
C ARG A 117 14.26 -4.93 9.39
N HIS A 118 14.06 -3.67 9.80
CA HIS A 118 14.99 -2.96 10.68
C HIS A 118 14.86 -3.30 12.15
#